data_AF-A0A7T8QUJ4-F1
#
_entry.id   AF-A0A7T8QUJ4-F1
#
_cell.length_a   1.000
_cell.length_b   1.000
_cell.length_c   1.000
_cell.angle_alpha   90.00
_cell.angle_beta   90.00
_cell.angle_gamma   90.00
#
_symmetry.space_group_name_H-M   'P 1'
#
loop_
_entity.id
_entity.type
_entity.pdbx_description
1 polymer ?
#
loop_
_entity_poly.entity_id
_entity_poly.type
_entity_poly.pdbx_seq_one_letter_code
_entity_poly.pdbx_strand_id
1 'polypeptide(L)'
;VYFGPKKKISNRVLNSCPLVKPNPDCYVCAERPEASIKLNLQSITVKQFEERILKKAFSMIAPDAEIEGRGVIFISSEAGEMESNNDKTLSELGVRDGTVVSCDDFMQEYNLRLVLYHW
;
A
#
# COMPACT_ATOMS: atom_id res chain seq x y z
N VAL A 1 7.60 -3.73 -25.71
CA VAL A 1 8.78 -4.16 -26.52
C VAL A 1 9.90 -4.46 -25.55
N TYR A 2 10.64 -5.54 -25.73
CA TYR A 2 11.79 -5.89 -24.90
C TYR A 2 13.06 -6.03 -25.74
N PHE A 3 14.16 -5.52 -25.20
CA PHE A 3 15.50 -5.69 -25.77
C PHE A 3 16.07 -7.02 -25.27
N GLY A 4 16.38 -7.92 -26.21
CA GLY A 4 16.96 -9.22 -25.91
C GLY A 4 18.30 -9.44 -26.60
N PRO A 5 19.14 -10.35 -26.10
CA PRO A 5 20.36 -10.73 -26.80
C PRO A 5 20.02 -11.34 -28.16
N LYS A 6 20.91 -11.14 -29.15
CA LYS A 6 20.79 -11.81 -30.46
C LYS A 6 20.78 -13.32 -30.25
N LYS A 7 19.72 -13.99 -30.70
CA LYS A 7 19.63 -15.45 -30.67
C LYS A 7 20.12 -16.01 -32.00
N LYS A 8 20.78 -17.17 -31.99
CA LYS A 8 21.21 -17.85 -33.24
C LYS A 8 20.02 -18.14 -34.20
N ILE A 9 18.82 -18.26 -33.65
CA ILE A 9 17.57 -18.59 -34.38
C ILE A 9 16.86 -17.32 -34.88
N SER A 10 17.20 -16.14 -34.35
CA SER A 10 16.56 -14.87 -34.71
C SER A 10 17.53 -13.70 -34.53
N ASN A 11 17.80 -13.00 -35.63
CA ASN A 11 18.60 -11.76 -35.63
C ASN A 11 17.86 -10.55 -35.06
N ARG A 12 16.62 -10.71 -34.55
CA ARG A 12 15.85 -9.63 -33.93
C ARG A 12 16.35 -9.36 -32.51
N VAL A 13 16.79 -8.14 -32.28
CA VAL A 13 17.21 -7.62 -30.96
C VAL A 13 16.04 -6.98 -30.22
N LEU A 14 15.14 -6.36 -30.97
CA LEU A 14 13.88 -5.81 -30.48
C LEU A 14 12.77 -6.83 -30.68
N ASN A 15 12.14 -7.23 -29.59
CA ASN A 15 11.04 -8.18 -29.61
C ASN A 15 9.75 -7.46 -29.19
N SER A 16 8.74 -7.50 -30.05
CA SER A 16 7.41 -6.99 -29.73
C SER A 16 6.67 -7.97 -28.82
N CYS A 17 5.98 -7.44 -27.81
CA CYS A 17 5.00 -8.18 -27.01
C CYS A 17 3.64 -7.54 -27.26
N PRO A 18 2.55 -8.33 -27.31
CA PRO A 18 1.21 -7.78 -27.22
C PRO A 18 1.03 -7.10 -25.86
N LEU A 19 0.20 -6.05 -25.83
CA LEU A 19 -0.29 -5.50 -24.57
C LEU A 19 -1.24 -6.51 -23.93
N VAL A 20 -1.08 -6.72 -22.63
CA VAL A 20 -1.99 -7.54 -21.84
C VAL A 20 -3.10 -6.66 -21.27
N LYS A 21 -4.25 -7.28 -20.98
CA LYS A 21 -5.34 -6.60 -20.28
C LYS A 21 -4.91 -6.23 -18.85
N PRO A 22 -5.57 -5.26 -18.20
CA PRO A 22 -5.36 -4.96 -16.79
C PRO A 22 -5.52 -6.22 -15.92
N ASN A 23 -4.67 -6.35 -14.90
CA ASN A 23 -4.78 -7.44 -13.93
C ASN A 23 -5.92 -7.12 -12.93
N PRO A 24 -6.97 -7.96 -12.84
CA PRO A 24 -8.07 -7.72 -11.90
C PRO A 24 -7.64 -7.73 -10.43
N ASP A 25 -6.53 -8.39 -10.11
CA ASP A 25 -6.00 -8.50 -8.73
C ASP A 25 -4.90 -7.44 -8.45
N CYS A 26 -4.76 -6.43 -9.30
CA CYS A 26 -3.78 -5.37 -9.10
C CYS A 26 -4.19 -4.45 -7.95
N TYR A 27 -3.36 -4.36 -6.90
CA TYR A 27 -3.59 -3.45 -5.78
C TYR A 27 -3.50 -1.95 -6.15
N VAL A 28 -3.26 -1.60 -7.41
CA VAL A 28 -3.22 -0.21 -7.89
C VAL A 28 -4.38 0.10 -8.84
N CYS A 29 -4.56 -0.69 -9.90
CA CYS A 29 -5.49 -0.36 -11.00
C CYS A 29 -6.75 -1.24 -11.06
N ALA A 30 -6.97 -2.12 -10.08
CA ALA A 30 -8.25 -2.80 -9.95
C ALA A 30 -9.36 -1.81 -9.58
N GLU A 31 -10.62 -2.15 -9.87
CA GLU A 31 -11.78 -1.33 -9.49
C GLU A 31 -11.90 -1.19 -7.96
N ARG A 32 -11.49 -2.22 -7.22
CA ARG A 32 -11.49 -2.26 -5.75
C ARG A 32 -10.14 -2.80 -5.27
N PRO A 33 -9.09 -1.96 -5.20
CA PRO A 33 -7.78 -2.41 -4.80
C PRO A 33 -7.76 -2.87 -3.34
N GLU A 34 -7.31 -4.11 -3.13
CA GLU A 34 -7.15 -4.69 -1.79
C GLU A 34 -5.80 -5.41 -1.70
N ALA A 35 -5.14 -5.27 -0.56
CA ALA A 35 -3.93 -6.00 -0.24
C ALA A 35 -3.98 -6.52 1.19
N SER A 36 -3.20 -7.56 1.47
CA SER A 36 -3.06 -8.15 2.80
C SER A 36 -1.61 -8.18 3.21
N ILE A 37 -1.31 -7.77 4.44
CA ILE A 37 0.05 -7.81 4.98
C ILE A 37 0.07 -8.41 6.38
N LYS A 38 1.19 -9.06 6.71
CA LYS A 38 1.41 -9.69 8.00
C LYS A 38 2.53 -8.97 8.75
N LEU A 39 2.24 -8.47 9.94
CA LEU A 39 3.17 -7.68 10.77
C LEU A 39 2.87 -7.81 12.27
N ASN A 40 3.82 -7.43 13.11
CA ASN A 40 3.62 -7.45 14.55
C ASN A 40 2.97 -6.12 14.99
N LEU A 41 1.66 -6.15 15.26
CA LEU A 41 0.85 -4.99 15.63
C LEU A 41 1.24 -4.38 16.98
N GLN A 42 1.95 -5.15 17.83
CA GLN A 42 2.38 -4.73 19.16
C GLN A 42 3.75 -4.04 19.16
N SER A 43 4.51 -4.14 18.07
CA SER A 43 5.86 -3.55 17.98
C SER A 43 6.00 -2.48 16.91
N ILE A 44 5.23 -2.56 15.82
CA ILE A 44 5.26 -1.52 14.80
C ILE A 44 4.59 -0.25 15.32
N THR A 45 5.25 0.88 15.15
CA THR A 45 4.66 2.19 15.46
C THR A 45 3.89 2.74 14.27
N VAL A 46 2.99 3.70 14.52
CA VAL A 46 2.25 4.41 13.45
C VAL A 46 3.21 5.05 12.46
N LYS A 47 4.25 5.74 12.95
CA LYS A 47 5.26 6.36 12.08
C LYS A 47 5.97 5.34 11.18
N GLN A 48 6.32 4.17 11.72
CA GLN A 48 6.94 3.12 10.93
C GLN A 48 5.98 2.55 9.88
N PHE A 49 4.70 2.42 10.23
CA PHE A 49 3.67 1.99 9.30
C PHE A 49 3.51 3.00 8.15
N GLU A 50 3.42 4.29 8.45
CA GLU A 50 3.37 5.35 7.45
C GLU A 50 4.61 5.36 6.53
N GLU A 51 5.80 5.49 7.10
CA GLU A 51 7.04 5.70 6.33
C GLU A 51 7.48 4.44 5.59
N ARG A 52 7.43 3.27 6.24
CA ARG A 52 8.03 2.04 5.70
C ARG A 52 7.04 1.20 4.91
N ILE A 53 5.75 1.27 5.24
CA ILE A 53 4.72 0.46 4.59
C ILE A 53 4.00 1.31 3.55
N LEU A 54 3.27 2.35 3.97
CA LEU A 54 2.44 3.13 3.04
C LEU A 54 3.30 3.90 2.02
N LYS A 55 4.26 4.69 2.49
CA LYS A 55 5.13 5.49 1.62
C LYS A 55 6.14 4.64 0.86
N LYS A 56 6.87 3.77 1.54
CA LYS A 56 7.97 3.01 0.91
C LYS A 56 7.54 1.75 0.17
N ALA A 57 6.63 0.94 0.73
CA ALA A 57 6.24 -0.32 0.09
C ALA A 57 5.07 -0.14 -0.89
N PHE A 58 4.10 0.70 -0.55
CA PHE A 58 2.94 1.00 -1.39
C PHE A 58 3.06 2.28 -2.23
N SER A 59 4.18 3.01 -2.12
CA SER A 59 4.50 4.17 -2.95
C SER A 59 3.50 5.34 -2.86
N MET A 60 2.82 5.46 -1.71
CA MET A 60 2.01 6.64 -1.38
C MET A 60 2.91 7.85 -1.12
N ILE A 61 2.47 9.03 -1.52
CA ILE A 61 3.15 10.31 -1.32
C ILE A 61 2.74 10.91 0.02
N ALA A 62 1.44 11.05 0.25
CA ALA A 62 0.85 11.71 1.39
C ALA A 62 -0.38 10.92 1.85
N PRO A 63 -0.19 9.77 2.53
CA PRO A 63 -1.27 8.89 2.89
C PRO A 63 -2.06 9.40 4.10
N ASP A 64 -3.37 9.27 4.02
CA ASP A 64 -4.32 9.29 5.12
C ASP A 64 -4.73 7.85 5.43
N ALA A 65 -4.88 7.50 6.72
CA ALA A 65 -5.26 6.14 7.11
C ALA A 65 -6.35 6.10 8.18
N GLU A 66 -7.40 5.31 7.90
CA GLU A 66 -8.58 5.14 8.75
C GLU A 66 -8.84 3.65 9.04
N ILE A 67 -9.25 3.32 10.27
CA ILE A 67 -9.77 2.00 10.60
C ILE A 67 -11.21 1.86 10.05
N GLU A 68 -11.38 1.02 9.02
CA GLU A 68 -12.65 0.84 8.32
C GLU A 68 -13.75 0.38 9.29
N GLY A 69 -14.91 1.02 9.21
CA GLY A 69 -16.08 0.73 10.06
C GLY A 69 -16.05 1.37 11.45
N ARG A 70 -14.93 1.99 11.87
CA ARG A 70 -14.86 2.78 13.10
C ARG A 70 -14.78 4.28 12.88
N GLY A 71 -14.35 4.77 11.71
CA GLY A 71 -14.17 6.20 11.49
C GLY A 71 -12.94 6.77 12.19
N VAL A 72 -12.01 5.93 12.65
CA VAL A 72 -10.85 6.37 13.43
C VAL A 72 -9.68 6.61 12.48
N ILE A 73 -9.43 7.88 12.18
CA ILE A 73 -8.26 8.34 11.44
C ILE A 73 -7.06 8.36 12.39
N PHE A 74 -5.95 7.76 11.97
CA PHE A 74 -4.73 7.69 12.79
C PHE A 74 -3.44 8.11 12.08
N ILE A 75 -3.49 8.28 10.76
CA ILE A 75 -2.48 8.96 9.96
C ILE A 75 -3.23 10.04 9.17
N SER A 76 -2.71 11.27 9.21
CA SER A 76 -3.21 12.39 8.42
C SER A 76 -2.06 12.94 7.56
N SER A 77 -2.36 13.28 6.32
CA SER A 77 -1.44 13.98 5.42
C SER A 77 -1.26 15.46 5.80
N GLU A 78 -2.15 16.02 6.64
CA GLU A 78 -2.05 17.39 7.16
C GLU A 78 -1.10 17.48 8.37
N ALA A 79 -0.12 18.39 8.27
CA ALA A 79 0.88 18.59 9.31
C ALA A 79 0.24 19.07 10.63
N GLY A 80 0.61 18.43 11.75
CA GLY A 80 0.13 18.79 13.08
C GLY A 80 -1.16 18.10 13.57
N GLU A 81 -1.86 17.31 12.75
CA GLU A 81 -3.12 16.66 13.19
C GLU A 81 -2.88 15.38 13.99
N MET A 82 -2.12 14.43 13.43
CA MET A 82 -1.99 13.06 13.97
C MET A 82 -0.61 12.73 14.53
N GLU A 83 0.29 13.71 14.66
CA GLU A 83 1.68 13.49 15.11
C GLU A 83 1.79 12.89 16.52
N SER A 84 0.80 13.13 17.38
CA SER A 84 0.74 12.54 18.72
C SER A 84 0.59 11.01 18.73
N ASN A 85 0.26 10.41 17.59
CA ASN A 85 0.15 8.96 17.43
C ASN A 85 1.45 8.31 16.94
N ASN A 86 2.45 9.06 16.50
CA ASN A 86 3.65 8.56 15.81
C ASN A 86 4.39 7.44 16.55
N ASP A 87 4.50 7.57 17.87
CA ASP A 87 5.21 6.62 18.74
C ASP A 87 4.31 5.51 19.29
N LYS A 88 2.99 5.63 19.12
CA LYS A 88 2.05 4.58 19.52
C LYS A 88 2.16 3.41 18.56
N THR A 89 1.92 2.21 19.09
CA THR A 89 1.79 1.00 18.29
C THR A 89 0.41 0.94 17.64
N LEU A 90 0.27 0.19 16.55
CA LEU A 90 -1.03 -0.01 15.93
C LEU A 90 -2.02 -0.67 16.90
N SER A 91 -1.54 -1.57 17.76
CA SER A 91 -2.37 -2.21 18.78
C SER A 91 -2.96 -1.24 19.81
N GLU A 92 -2.23 -0.19 20.19
CA GLU A 92 -2.70 0.85 21.12
C GLU A 92 -3.82 1.70 20.52
N LEU A 93 -3.88 1.80 19.19
CA LEU A 93 -4.97 2.45 18.47
C LEU A 93 -6.17 1.52 18.21
N GLY A 94 -6.12 0.30 18.74
CA GLY A 94 -7.20 -0.67 18.63
C GLY A 94 -7.23 -1.45 17.32
N VAL A 95 -6.14 -1.43 16.55
CA VAL A 95 -5.90 -2.32 15.41
C VAL A 95 -5.63 -3.73 15.95
N ARG A 96 -6.34 -4.72 15.40
CA ARG A 96 -6.24 -6.13 15.77
C ARG A 96 -6.01 -6.99 14.53
N ASP A 97 -5.75 -8.27 14.74
CA ASP A 97 -5.70 -9.25 13.65
C ASP A 97 -6.99 -9.21 12.80
N GLY A 98 -6.83 -9.15 11.48
CA GLY A 98 -7.92 -9.04 10.51
C GLY A 98 -8.51 -7.63 10.38
N THR A 99 -7.94 -6.61 11.02
CA THR A 99 -8.43 -5.22 10.86
C THR A 99 -8.18 -4.75 9.44
N VAL A 100 -9.19 -4.12 8.84
CA VAL A 100 -9.09 -3.45 7.54
C VAL A 100 -8.83 -1.97 7.77
N VAL A 101 -7.82 -1.44 7.08
CA VAL A 101 -7.46 -0.03 7.07
C VAL A 101 -7.75 0.51 5.68
N SER A 102 -8.51 1.60 5.60
CA SER A 102 -8.63 2.42 4.39
C SER A 102 -7.42 3.33 4.34
N CYS A 103 -6.66 3.27 3.25
CA CYS A 103 -5.52 4.14 3.00
C CYS A 103 -5.79 4.94 1.74
N ASP A 104 -5.84 6.26 1.88
CA ASP A 104 -6.22 7.19 0.83
C ASP A 104 -5.04 8.14 0.55
N ASP A 105 -4.70 8.35 -0.72
CA ASP A 105 -3.73 9.35 -1.15
C ASP A 105 -4.38 10.27 -2.18
N PHE A 106 -4.80 11.45 -1.70
CA PHE A 106 -5.48 12.44 -2.53
C PHE A 106 -4.61 13.03 -3.64
N MET A 107 -3.28 13.06 -3.47
CA MET A 107 -2.38 13.59 -4.50
C MET A 107 -2.30 12.67 -5.71
N GLN A 108 -2.49 11.36 -5.50
CA GLN A 108 -2.41 10.34 -6.54
C GLN A 108 -3.79 9.85 -7.00
N GLU A 109 -4.88 10.32 -6.40
CA GLU A 109 -6.25 9.79 -6.59
C GLU A 109 -6.29 8.26 -6.40
N TYR A 110 -5.64 7.78 -5.33
CA TYR A 110 -5.42 6.35 -5.09
C TYR A 110 -5.91 5.93 -3.70
N ASN A 111 -6.80 4.94 -3.68
CA ASN A 111 -7.35 4.35 -2.46
C ASN A 111 -7.03 2.85 -2.42
N LEU A 112 -6.55 2.39 -1.28
CA LEU A 112 -6.19 0.99 -1.02
C LEU A 112 -6.85 0.49 0.26
N ARG A 113 -7.52 -0.66 0.18
CA ARG A 113 -7.97 -1.39 1.37
C ARG A 113 -6.88 -2.36 1.81
N LEU A 114 -6.36 -2.17 3.01
CA LEU A 114 -5.25 -2.96 3.54
C LEU A 114 -5.71 -3.80 4.72
N VAL A 115 -5.68 -5.13 4.56
CA VAL A 115 -6.00 -6.08 5.63
C VAL A 115 -4.74 -6.42 6.42
N LEU A 116 -4.78 -6.18 7.72
CA LEU A 116 -3.63 -6.36 8.62
C LEU A 116 -3.76 -7.65 9.43
N TYR A 117 -2.80 -8.55 9.27
CA TYR A 117 -2.70 -9.79 10.03
C TYR A 117 -1.56 -9.74 11.05
N HIS A 118 -1.82 -10.21 12.26
CA HIS A 118 -0.85 -10.32 13.34
C HIS A 118 -0.06 -11.64 13.28
N TRP A 119 1.14 -11.67 13.87
CA TRP A 119 1.99 -12.85 14.00
C TRP A 119 2.76 -12.84 15.31
#